data_AF-A0A8S0XPF3-F1
#
_entry.id   AF-A0A8S0XPF3-F1
#
_cell.length_a   1.000
_cell.length_b   1.000
_cell.length_c   1.000
_cell.angle_alpha   90.00
_cell.angle_beta   90.00
_cell.angle_gamma   90.00
#
_symmetry.space_group_name_H-M   'P 1'
#
loop_
_entity.id
_entity.type
_entity.pdbx_description
1 polymer ?
#
loop_
_entity_poly.entity_id
_entity_poly.type
_entity_poly.pdbx_seq_one_letter_code
_entity_poly.pdbx_strand_id
1 'polypeptide(L)'
;MLKCQICGRPADRHHIVYKSQGGVDFPLNFKYLCPEHHRGDYGPHKNRKLDLKYKLEMQQKLKNLLYKEFYTLDELIALLQINKGMLKKLLKDCKLHKEGYRSFDVIYRLMGRKIYTEYMMEEYYDFIANF
;
A
#
# COMPACT_ATOMS: atom_id res chain seq x y z
N MET A 1 1.48 23.03 -4.38
CA MET A 1 1.79 22.10 -5.49
C MET A 1 2.48 20.87 -4.91
N LEU A 2 2.05 19.66 -5.27
CA LEU A 2 2.69 18.43 -4.81
C LEU A 2 4.07 18.29 -5.46
N LYS A 3 5.05 17.81 -4.68
CA LYS A 3 6.43 17.62 -5.13
C LYS A 3 6.78 16.14 -5.19
N CYS A 4 7.57 15.77 -6.19
CA CYS A 4 8.06 14.42 -6.38
C CYS A 4 8.98 14.07 -5.23
N GLN A 5 8.73 12.93 -4.59
CA GLN A 5 9.53 12.45 -3.47
C GLN A 5 10.93 11.97 -3.89
N ILE A 6 11.23 11.93 -5.19
CA ILE A 6 12.54 11.54 -5.72
C ILE A 6 13.36 12.76 -6.14
N CYS A 7 12.78 13.68 -6.92
CA CYS A 7 13.53 14.81 -7.50
C CYS A 7 12.94 16.21 -7.22
N GLY A 8 11.88 16.32 -6.44
CA GLY A 8 11.30 17.62 -6.04
C GLY A 8 10.47 18.34 -7.11
N ARG A 9 10.47 17.87 -8.37
CA ARG A 9 9.63 18.40 -9.47
C ARG A 9 8.13 18.27 -9.17
N PRO A 10 7.27 19.05 -9.85
CA PRO A 10 5.83 18.82 -9.89
C PRO A 10 5.43 17.34 -9.96
N ALA A 11 4.49 16.92 -9.10
CA ALA A 11 4.12 15.52 -8.97
C ALA A 11 2.62 15.26 -9.03
N ASP A 12 2.30 14.08 -9.55
CA ASP A 12 1.01 13.45 -9.47
C ASP A 12 0.96 12.42 -8.33
N ARG A 13 -0.25 12.05 -7.96
CA ARG A 13 -0.50 10.97 -7.01
C ARG A 13 -0.39 9.62 -7.73
N HIS A 14 0.49 8.77 -7.24
CA HIS A 14 0.62 7.37 -7.62
C HIS A 14 0.03 6.49 -6.53
N HIS A 15 -0.83 5.53 -6.90
CA HIS A 15 -1.34 4.50 -5.99
C HIS A 15 -0.35 3.35 -5.90
N ILE A 16 0.18 3.08 -4.70
CA ILE A 16 1.12 1.98 -4.48
C ILE A 16 0.44 0.63 -4.74
N VAL A 17 -0.73 0.41 -4.14
CA VAL A 17 -1.67 -0.66 -4.52
C VAL A 17 -2.72 -0.02 -5.41
N TYR A 18 -2.73 -0.42 -6.68
CA TYR A 18 -3.63 0.11 -7.69
C TYR A 18 -5.09 -0.19 -7.35
N LYS A 19 -6.01 0.69 -7.79
CA LYS A 19 -7.46 0.47 -7.64
C LYS A 19 -7.94 -0.84 -8.28
N SER A 20 -7.36 -1.22 -9.42
CA SER A 20 -7.61 -2.50 -10.08
C SER A 20 -7.14 -3.72 -9.27
N GLN A 21 -6.23 -3.53 -8.32
CA GLN A 21 -5.74 -4.56 -7.39
C GLN A 21 -6.48 -4.52 -6.04
N GLY A 22 -7.58 -3.76 -5.93
CA GLY A 22 -8.33 -3.60 -4.69
C GLY A 22 -7.77 -2.52 -3.75
N GLY A 23 -6.82 -1.71 -4.21
CA GLY A 23 -6.31 -0.58 -3.45
C GLY A 23 -7.35 0.52 -3.22
N VAL A 24 -7.29 1.15 -2.05
CA VAL A 24 -8.21 2.23 -1.64
C VAL A 24 -7.46 3.55 -1.43
N ASP A 25 -8.20 4.65 -1.38
CA ASP A 25 -7.64 6.00 -1.26
C ASP A 25 -7.33 6.34 0.21
N PHE A 26 -6.05 6.33 0.60
CA PHE A 26 -5.59 6.75 1.92
C PHE A 26 -4.12 7.19 1.91
N PRO A 27 -3.66 8.01 2.88
CA PRO A 27 -2.36 8.68 2.79
C PRO A 27 -1.16 7.76 2.52
N LEU A 28 -1.07 6.58 3.17
CA LEU A 28 0.06 5.67 2.98
C LEU A 28 0.05 4.96 1.62
N ASN A 29 -1.10 4.85 0.94
CA ASN A 29 -1.20 4.26 -0.39
C ASN A 29 -0.85 5.22 -1.52
N PHE A 30 -0.43 6.43 -1.16
CA PHE A 30 0.02 7.42 -2.13
C PHE A 30 1.54 7.60 -2.09
N LYS A 31 2.13 7.66 -3.26
CA LYS A 31 3.46 8.22 -3.49
C LYS A 31 3.32 9.40 -4.45
N TYR A 32 4.04 10.48 -4.21
CA TYR A 32 4.02 11.64 -5.10
C TYR A 32 5.19 11.58 -6.06
N LEU A 33 4.91 11.41 -7.34
CA LEU A 33 5.90 11.16 -8.38
C LEU A 33 5.67 12.10 -9.57
N CYS A 34 6.75 12.68 -10.12
CA CYS A 34 6.67 13.43 -11.38
C CYS A 34 6.42 12.45 -12.55
N PRO A 35 6.02 12.93 -13.75
CA PRO A 35 5.70 12.07 -14.88
C PRO A 35 6.79 11.03 -15.21
N GLU A 36 8.05 11.44 -15.14
CA GLU A 36 9.22 10.57 -15.36
C GLU A 36 9.31 9.45 -14.33
N HIS A 37 9.29 9.76 -13.03
CA HIS A 37 9.35 8.76 -11.96
C HIS A 37 8.06 7.96 -11.76
N HIS A 38 6.94 8.41 -12.33
CA HIS A 38 5.65 7.74 -12.24
C HIS A 38 5.44 6.76 -13.39
N ARG A 39 5.58 7.24 -14.63
CA ARG A 39 5.20 6.53 -15.87
C ARG A 39 6.36 6.36 -16.86
N GLY A 40 7.51 6.97 -16.59
CA GLY A 40 8.73 6.76 -17.36
C GLY A 40 9.26 5.34 -17.20
N ASP A 41 10.31 4.99 -17.93
CA ASP A 41 10.76 3.60 -18.08
C ASP A 41 11.26 2.98 -16.76
N TYR A 42 11.72 3.81 -15.83
CA TYR A 42 12.12 3.40 -14.49
C TYR A 42 11.03 3.60 -13.43
N GLY A 43 9.84 4.09 -13.81
CA GLY A 43 8.71 4.31 -12.91
C GLY A 43 7.97 3.01 -12.54
N PRO A 44 7.22 2.99 -11.43
CA PRO A 44 6.55 1.78 -10.92
C PRO A 44 5.51 1.19 -11.88
N HIS A 45 5.00 1.97 -12.85
CA HIS A 45 4.09 1.43 -13.87
C HIS A 45 4.77 0.50 -14.88
N LYS A 46 6.08 0.68 -15.10
CA LYS A 46 6.89 -0.10 -16.06
C LYS A 46 7.95 -0.97 -15.40
N ASN A 47 8.31 -0.67 -14.15
CA ASN A 47 9.33 -1.39 -13.39
C ASN A 47 8.70 -2.19 -12.24
N ARG A 48 8.52 -3.51 -12.46
CA ARG A 48 7.94 -4.44 -11.48
C ARG A 48 8.70 -4.49 -10.16
N LYS A 49 10.03 -4.42 -10.20
CA LYS A 49 10.87 -4.39 -8.98
C LYS A 49 10.59 -3.14 -8.15
N LEU A 50 10.49 -1.97 -8.79
CA LEU A 50 10.18 -0.73 -8.08
C LEU A 50 8.75 -0.73 -7.50
N ASP A 51 7.78 -1.25 -8.26
CA ASP A 51 6.41 -1.45 -7.80
C ASP A 51 6.33 -2.35 -6.56
N LEU A 52 7.01 -3.52 -6.60
CA LEU A 52 7.11 -4.43 -5.45
C LEU A 52 7.79 -3.77 -4.26
N LYS A 53 8.88 -3.03 -4.49
CA LYS A 53 9.57 -2.28 -3.43
C LYS A 53 8.63 -1.30 -2.73
N TYR A 54 7.83 -0.53 -3.47
CA TYR A 54 6.87 0.41 -2.86
C TYR A 54 5.77 -0.32 -2.08
N LYS A 55 5.30 -1.48 -2.55
CA LYS A 55 4.32 -2.31 -1.85
C LYS A 55 4.87 -2.87 -0.54
N LEU A 56 6.11 -3.35 -0.55
CA LEU A 56 6.82 -3.80 0.66
C LEU A 56 7.01 -2.66 1.66
N GLU A 57 7.49 -1.49 1.21
CA GLU A 57 7.66 -0.31 2.05
C GLU A 57 6.33 0.12 2.70
N MET A 58 5.22 0.14 1.94
CA MET A 58 3.90 0.48 2.47
C MET A 58 3.42 -0.56 3.48
N GLN A 59 3.57 -1.85 3.16
CA GLN A 59 3.17 -2.94 4.06
C GLN A 59 3.91 -2.85 5.40
N GLN A 60 5.21 -2.54 5.38
CA GLN A 60 5.98 -2.38 6.61
C GLN A 60 5.53 -1.15 7.41
N LYS A 61 5.25 -0.02 6.74
CA LYS A 61 4.69 1.17 7.40
C LYS A 61 3.35 0.87 8.05
N LEU A 62 2.49 0.08 7.39
CA LEU A 62 1.21 -0.35 7.96
C LEU A 62 1.40 -1.26 9.18
N LYS A 63 2.34 -2.21 9.15
CA LYS A 63 2.67 -3.07 10.30
C LYS A 63 3.18 -2.24 11.49
N ASN A 64 4.02 -1.24 11.24
CA ASN A 64 4.54 -0.35 12.28
C ASN A 64 3.43 0.56 12.85
N LEU A 65 2.52 1.04 12.01
CA LEU A 65 1.39 1.88 12.42
C LEU A 65 0.34 1.08 13.21
N LEU A 66 0.02 -0.13 12.74
CA LEU A 66 -0.98 -1.04 13.32
C LEU A 66 -0.29 -2.15 14.14
N TYR A 67 0.58 -1.75 15.06
CA TYR A 67 1.40 -2.66 15.86
C TYR A 67 0.62 -3.49 16.90
N LYS A 68 -0.58 -3.08 17.31
CA LYS A 68 -1.44 -3.85 18.21
C LYS A 68 -2.06 -5.03 17.45
N GLU A 69 -2.49 -6.06 18.17
CA GLU A 69 -3.19 -7.18 17.56
C GLU A 69 -4.61 -6.81 17.07
N PHE A 70 -5.31 -5.95 17.81
CA PHE A 70 -6.68 -5.52 17.51
C PHE A 70 -6.82 -4.01 17.53
N TYR A 71 -7.74 -3.51 16.69
CA TYR A 71 -8.13 -2.11 16.63
C TYR A 71 -9.63 -1.95 16.45
N THR A 72 -10.21 -1.00 17.18
CA THR A 72 -11.59 -0.55 16.96
C THR A 72 -11.72 0.22 15.64
N LEU A 73 -12.95 0.36 15.13
CA LEU A 73 -13.20 1.12 13.90
C LEU A 73 -12.73 2.58 14.02
N ASP A 74 -12.94 3.22 15.17
CA ASP A 74 -12.61 4.63 15.36
C ASP A 74 -11.09 4.84 15.51
N GLU A 75 -10.36 3.92 16.15
CA GLU A 75 -8.88 3.93 16.12
C GLU A 75 -8.35 3.80 14.70
N LEU A 76 -8.91 2.89 13.90
CA LEU A 76 -8.50 2.71 12.50
C LEU A 76 -8.79 3.95 11.65
N ILE A 77 -9.93 4.62 11.85
CA ILE A 77 -10.25 5.89 11.18
C ILE A 77 -9.19 6.95 11.52
N ALA A 78 -8.84 7.08 12.80
CA ALA A 78 -7.86 8.05 13.27
C ALA A 78 -6.45 7.77 12.71
N LEU A 79 -5.99 6.52 12.79
CA LEU A 79 -4.64 6.13 12.36
C LEU A 79 -4.48 6.14 10.84
N LEU A 80 -5.45 5.59 10.11
CA LEU A 80 -5.35 5.43 8.65
C LEU A 80 -5.86 6.66 7.89
N GLN A 81 -6.58 7.55 8.57
CA GLN A 81 -7.23 8.73 7.97
C GLN A 81 -8.14 8.34 6.80
N ILE A 82 -8.82 7.21 6.94
CA ILE A 82 -9.81 6.70 6.00
C ILE A 82 -11.20 7.10 6.48
N ASN A 83 -12.04 7.59 5.57
CA ASN A 83 -13.43 7.89 5.92
C ASN A 83 -14.19 6.63 6.39
N LYS A 84 -15.07 6.81 7.37
CA LYS A 84 -15.81 5.73 8.04
C LYS A 84 -16.56 4.81 7.07
N GLY A 85 -17.20 5.37 6.04
CA GLY A 85 -17.98 4.60 5.07
C GLY A 85 -17.09 3.67 4.24
N MET A 86 -15.96 4.18 3.74
CA MET A 86 -14.99 3.40 2.99
C MET A 86 -14.35 2.31 3.84
N LEU A 87 -14.00 2.61 5.09
CA LEU A 87 -13.41 1.62 6.00
C LEU A 87 -14.41 0.49 6.31
N LYS A 88 -15.67 0.82 6.60
CA LYS A 88 -16.72 -0.18 6.79
C LYS A 88 -16.89 -1.08 5.57
N LYS A 89 -16.88 -0.50 4.35
CA LYS A 89 -16.97 -1.27 3.10
C LYS A 89 -15.75 -2.17 2.90
N LEU A 90 -14.54 -1.69 3.23
CA LEU A 90 -13.30 -2.44 3.11
C LEU A 90 -13.29 -3.66 4.06
N LEU A 91 -13.75 -3.46 5.29
CA LEU A 91 -13.71 -4.44 6.38
C LEU A 91 -15.01 -5.25 6.52
N LYS A 92 -15.96 -5.13 5.58
CA LYS A 92 -17.29 -5.77 5.68
C LYS A 92 -17.23 -7.30 5.86
N ASP A 93 -16.20 -7.93 5.31
CA ASP A 93 -16.00 -9.38 5.34
C ASP A 93 -14.98 -9.79 6.42
N CYS A 94 -14.44 -8.83 7.19
CA CYS A 94 -13.51 -9.11 8.28
C CYS A 94 -14.29 -9.43 9.56
N LYS A 95 -13.82 -10.43 10.30
CA LYS A 95 -14.40 -10.78 11.60
C LYS A 95 -14.20 -9.63 12.58
N LEU A 96 -15.29 -9.17 13.20
CA LEU A 96 -15.23 -8.24 14.32
C LEU A 96 -15.16 -9.05 15.63
N HIS A 97 -14.05 -8.91 16.34
CA HIS A 97 -13.84 -9.48 17.66
C HIS A 97 -14.31 -8.50 18.74
N LYS A 98 -14.38 -8.96 19.99
CA LYS A 98 -14.77 -8.12 21.13
C LYS A 98 -13.84 -6.91 21.27
N GLU A 99 -12.56 -7.09 20.96
CA GLU A 99 -11.48 -6.12 21.02
C GLU A 99 -11.37 -5.27 19.74
N GLY A 100 -12.03 -5.67 18.65
CA GLY A 100 -12.00 -4.98 17.36
C GLY A 100 -11.62 -5.87 16.17
N TYR A 101 -11.08 -5.25 15.12
CA TYR A 101 -10.57 -5.94 13.94
C TYR A 101 -9.12 -6.33 14.14
N ARG A 102 -8.74 -7.55 13.71
CA ARG A 102 -7.33 -7.98 13.73
C ARG A 102 -6.50 -7.12 12.78
N SER A 103 -5.36 -6.63 13.24
CA SER A 103 -4.46 -5.78 12.44
C SER A 103 -4.02 -6.48 11.16
N PHE A 104 -3.72 -7.78 11.22
CA PHE A 104 -3.39 -8.59 10.04
C PHE A 104 -4.47 -8.52 8.96
N ASP A 105 -5.74 -8.71 9.31
CA ASP A 105 -6.84 -8.70 8.34
C ASP A 105 -7.03 -7.32 7.73
N VAL A 106 -6.88 -6.26 8.54
CA VAL A 106 -6.95 -4.86 8.07
C VAL A 106 -5.82 -4.57 7.09
N ILE A 107 -4.58 -4.92 7.43
CA ILE A 107 -3.41 -4.74 6.56
C ILE A 107 -3.59 -5.54 5.26
N TYR A 108 -4.00 -6.79 5.35
CA TYR A 108 -4.26 -7.64 4.18
C TYR A 108 -5.28 -7.00 3.22
N ARG A 109 -6.36 -6.42 3.76
CA ARG A 109 -7.35 -5.69 2.95
C ARG A 109 -6.77 -4.42 2.31
N LEU A 110 -6.02 -3.61 3.06
CA LEU A 110 -5.37 -2.40 2.55
C LEU A 110 -4.31 -2.69 1.48
N MET A 111 -3.65 -3.86 1.56
CA MET A 111 -2.68 -4.35 0.58
C MET A 111 -3.33 -5.02 -0.64
N GLY A 112 -4.66 -4.90 -0.84
CA GLY A 112 -5.34 -5.47 -2.01
C GLY A 112 -5.51 -6.99 -1.92
N ARG A 113 -5.68 -7.52 -0.70
CA ARG A 113 -5.78 -8.98 -0.43
C ARG A 113 -4.54 -9.75 -0.87
N LYS A 114 -3.36 -9.13 -0.74
CA LYS A 114 -2.07 -9.75 -1.01
C LYS A 114 -1.09 -9.42 0.10
N ILE A 115 -0.25 -10.40 0.43
CA ILE A 115 0.92 -10.21 1.29
C ILE A 115 2.13 -10.16 0.36
N TYR A 116 2.96 -9.15 0.53
CA TYR A 116 4.19 -9.00 -0.22
C TYR A 116 5.36 -9.45 0.65
N THR A 117 6.27 -10.25 0.08
CA THR A 117 7.46 -10.77 0.76
C THR A 117 8.72 -10.38 0.00
N GLU A 118 9.87 -10.40 0.69
CA GLU A 118 11.17 -10.11 0.06
C GLU A 118 11.52 -11.15 -1.00
N TYR A 119 11.11 -12.41 -0.79
CA TYR A 119 11.23 -13.49 -1.78
C TYR A 119 10.57 -13.17 -3.13
N MET A 120 9.45 -12.42 -3.16
CA MET A 120 8.84 -11.98 -4.43
C MET A 120 9.76 -11.04 -5.24
N MET A 121 10.73 -10.39 -4.59
CA MET A 121 11.78 -9.65 -5.30
C MET A 121 12.90 -10.57 -5.75
N GLU A 122 13.29 -11.55 -4.94
CA GLU A 122 14.35 -12.53 -5.26
C GLU A 122 13.97 -13.37 -6.50
N GLU A 123 12.76 -13.92 -6.55
CA GLU A 123 12.25 -14.64 -7.74
C GLU A 123 12.28 -13.78 -9.00
N TYR A 124 12.08 -12.45 -8.88
CA TYR A 124 12.17 -11.56 -10.02
C TYR A 124 13.62 -11.43 -10.54
N TYR A 125 14.61 -11.43 -9.66
CA TYR A 125 16.01 -11.42 -10.08
C TYR A 125 16.45 -12.75 -10.66
N ASP A 126 16.06 -13.86 -10.03
CA ASP A 126 16.37 -15.20 -10.53
C ASP A 126 15.74 -15.42 -11.91
N PHE A 127 14.52 -14.94 -12.13
CA PHE A 127 13.90 -14.99 -13.46
C PHE A 127 14.70 -14.19 -14.49
N ILE A 128 15.07 -12.92 -14.21
CA ILE A 128 15.80 -12.10 -15.18
C ILE A 128 17.22 -12.61 -15.44
N ALA A 129 17.91 -13.15 -14.44
CA ALA A 129 19.26 -13.69 -14.59
C ALA A 129 19.34 -14.94 -15.48
N ASN A 130 18.20 -15.57 -15.77
CA ASN A 130 18.09 -16.76 -16.61
C ASN A 130 17.68 -16.44 -18.07
N PHE A 131 17.67 -15.16 -18.48
CA PHE A 131 17.48 -14.68 -19.86
C PHE A 131 18.58 -13.68 -20.25
#